data_AF-A0A1F9QD90-F1
#
_entry.id   AF-A0A1F9QD90-F1
#
_cell.length_a   1.000
_cell.length_b   1.000
_cell.length_c   1.000
_cell.angle_alpha   90.00
_cell.angle_beta   90.00
_cell.angle_gamma   90.00
#
_symmetry.space_group_name_H-M   'P 1'
#
loop_
_entity.id
_entity.type
_entity.pdbx_description
1 polymer ?
#
loop_
_entity_poly.entity_id
_entity_poly.type
_entity_poly.pdbx_seq_one_letter_code
_entity_poly.pdbx_strand_id
1 'polypeptide(L)'
;MASEELKALLSGILAEHPKLASFEGLSGQTVYHAPDVLSRTYARILDRKGSPLLLMAEEVRANSRDYPRPVPVELFEASPFELTPEEIERALRVMATDPRHQDITFTTTSTGAVYLFSTLHLERGYAAFLAQRAESLAANP
;
A
#
# COMPACT_ATOMS: atom_id res chain seq x y z
N MET A 1 27.53 -9.04 23.24
CA MET A 1 27.71 -10.49 23.03
C MET A 1 26.46 -11.12 22.42
N ALA A 2 25.27 -11.01 23.05
CA ALA A 2 24.01 -11.53 22.51
C ALA A 2 23.63 -11.04 21.08
N SER A 3 23.96 -9.78 20.73
CA SER A 3 23.65 -9.24 19.39
C SER A 3 24.53 -9.83 18.27
N GLU A 4 25.77 -10.21 18.56
CA GLU A 4 26.69 -10.79 17.56
C GLU A 4 26.39 -12.29 17.34
N GLU A 5 26.04 -13.00 18.40
CA GLU A 5 25.58 -14.40 18.33
C GLU A 5 24.28 -14.51 17.51
N LEU A 6 23.33 -13.58 17.72
CA LEU A 6 22.10 -13.54 16.94
C LEU A 6 22.35 -13.26 15.46
N LYS A 7 23.27 -12.35 15.13
CA LYS A 7 23.68 -12.08 13.74
C LYS A 7 24.30 -13.31 13.10
N ALA A 8 25.21 -14.00 13.81
CA ALA A 8 25.84 -15.21 13.31
C ALA A 8 24.81 -16.33 13.04
N LEU A 9 23.87 -16.53 13.97
CA LEU A 9 22.78 -17.50 13.80
C LEU A 9 21.89 -17.13 12.60
N LEU A 10 21.49 -15.86 12.48
CA LEU A 10 20.67 -15.37 11.37
C LEU A 10 21.39 -15.56 10.03
N SER A 11 22.68 -15.24 9.95
CA SER A 11 23.49 -15.46 8.75
C SER A 11 23.57 -16.94 8.37
N GLY A 12 23.68 -17.85 9.34
CA GLY A 12 23.62 -19.29 9.09
C GLY A 12 22.29 -19.73 8.48
N ILE A 13 21.18 -19.30 9.07
CA ILE A 13 19.82 -19.59 8.57
C ILE A 13 19.62 -19.03 7.15
N LEU A 14 20.06 -17.81 6.88
CA LEU A 14 19.95 -17.19 5.57
C LEU A 14 20.79 -17.92 4.51
N ALA A 15 21.94 -18.47 4.88
CA ALA A 15 22.77 -19.27 3.98
C ALA A 15 22.11 -20.62 3.62
N GLU A 16 21.40 -21.24 4.57
CA GLU A 16 20.63 -22.46 4.34
C GLU A 16 19.35 -22.23 3.51
N HIS A 17 18.84 -20.99 3.51
CA HIS A 17 17.61 -20.61 2.80
C HIS A 17 17.85 -19.47 1.78
N PRO A 18 18.57 -19.72 0.68
CA PRO A 18 18.97 -18.67 -0.29
C PRO A 18 17.80 -18.04 -1.05
N LYS A 19 16.59 -18.61 -0.93
CA LYS A 19 15.37 -18.08 -1.55
C LYS A 19 14.71 -16.96 -0.75
N LEU A 20 15.08 -16.77 0.52
CA LEU A 20 14.53 -15.68 1.33
C LEU A 20 15.01 -14.34 0.77
N ALA A 21 14.07 -13.43 0.55
CA ALA A 21 14.35 -12.06 0.18
C ALA A 21 14.16 -11.14 1.38
N SER A 22 14.75 -9.95 1.33
CA SER A 22 14.59 -8.94 2.37
C SER A 22 14.28 -7.55 1.83
N PHE A 23 13.76 -6.71 2.72
CA PHE A 23 13.62 -5.26 2.54
C PHE A 23 13.74 -4.54 3.89
N GLU A 24 13.98 -3.24 3.85
CA GLU A 24 13.90 -2.39 5.04
C GLU A 24 12.44 -2.12 5.38
N GLY A 25 11.99 -2.58 6.55
CA GLY A 25 10.64 -2.39 7.04
C GLY A 25 10.44 -0.99 7.62
N LEU A 26 9.18 -0.67 7.94
CA LEU A 26 8.78 0.63 8.45
C LEU A 26 9.50 1.02 9.76
N SER A 27 9.83 0.04 10.60
CA SER A 27 10.57 0.25 11.84
C SER A 27 12.07 0.53 11.65
N GLY A 28 12.57 0.52 10.40
CA GLY A 28 14.00 0.55 10.07
C GLY A 28 14.69 -0.80 10.25
N GLN A 29 13.95 -1.85 10.60
CA GLN A 29 14.47 -3.21 10.73
C GLN A 29 14.36 -3.97 9.41
N THR A 30 15.31 -4.87 9.15
CA THR A 30 15.25 -5.75 7.98
C THR A 30 14.13 -6.77 8.15
N VAL A 31 13.17 -6.76 7.23
CA VAL A 31 12.10 -7.74 7.13
C VAL A 31 12.48 -8.79 6.09
N TYR A 32 12.31 -10.06 6.44
CA TYR A 32 12.57 -11.20 5.56
C TYR A 32 11.25 -11.84 5.13
N HIS A 33 11.17 -12.26 3.87
CA HIS A 33 10.01 -12.97 3.34
C HIS A 33 10.44 -14.01 2.31
N ALA A 34 9.61 -15.03 2.11
CA ALA A 34 9.81 -16.06 1.09
C ALA A 34 9.02 -15.67 -0.17
N PRO A 35 9.65 -15.22 -1.27
CA PRO A 35 8.94 -14.68 -2.44
C PRO A 35 8.03 -15.67 -3.16
N ASP A 36 8.26 -16.97 -2.98
CA ASP A 36 7.47 -18.07 -3.52
C ASP A 36 6.13 -18.26 -2.80
N VAL A 37 6.04 -17.85 -1.52
CA VAL A 37 4.81 -17.94 -0.72
C VAL A 37 4.19 -16.56 -0.47
N LEU A 38 5.03 -15.55 -0.24
CA LEU A 38 4.64 -14.20 0.13
C LEU A 38 5.35 -13.20 -0.78
N SER A 39 4.62 -12.61 -1.72
CA SER A 39 5.20 -11.61 -2.61
C SER A 39 5.76 -10.43 -1.83
N ARG A 40 6.78 -9.75 -2.39
CA ARG A 40 7.36 -8.55 -1.77
C ARG A 40 6.31 -7.47 -1.51
N THR A 41 5.37 -7.29 -2.44
CA THR A 41 4.26 -6.33 -2.30
C THR A 41 3.40 -6.68 -1.09
N TYR A 42 3.00 -7.94 -0.96
CA TYR A 42 2.15 -8.37 0.16
C TYR A 42 2.90 -8.28 1.50
N ALA A 43 4.19 -8.62 1.54
CA ALA A 43 5.01 -8.44 2.73
C ALA A 43 5.09 -6.98 3.19
N ARG A 44 5.18 -6.02 2.26
CA ARG A 44 5.15 -4.58 2.57
C ARG A 44 3.79 -4.11 3.10
N ILE A 45 2.69 -4.69 2.61
CA ILE A 45 1.35 -4.39 3.14
C ILE A 45 1.28 -4.83 4.61
N LEU A 46 1.74 -6.04 4.92
CA LEU A 46 1.76 -6.56 6.30
C LEU A 46 2.65 -5.73 7.22
N ASP A 47 3.84 -5.33 6.77
CA ASP A 47 4.77 -4.47 7.51
C ASP A 47 4.14 -3.11 7.87
N ARG A 48 3.31 -2.56 6.98
CA ARG A 48 2.64 -1.26 7.19
C ARG A 48 1.30 -1.35 7.90
N LYS A 49 0.79 -2.56 8.20
CA LYS A 49 -0.56 -2.74 8.75
C LYS A 49 -0.80 -1.99 10.05
N GLY A 50 0.24 -1.81 10.87
CA GLY A 50 0.20 -1.00 12.09
C GLY A 50 0.14 0.53 11.87
N SER A 51 0.19 1.00 10.62
CA SER A 51 0.18 2.42 10.28
C SER A 51 -0.76 2.69 9.08
N PRO A 52 -2.07 2.84 9.32
CA PRO A 52 -3.09 3.07 8.27
C PRO A 52 -2.73 4.20 7.30
N LEU A 53 -2.21 5.32 7.81
CA LEU A 53 -1.79 6.47 7.00
C LEU A 53 -0.75 6.08 5.93
N LEU A 54 0.36 5.49 6.37
CA LEU A 54 1.44 5.10 5.46
C LEU A 54 1.04 3.94 4.56
N LEU A 55 0.24 3.00 5.07
CA LEU A 55 -0.32 1.91 4.27
C LEU A 55 -1.11 2.49 3.10
N MET A 56 -2.09 3.35 3.37
CA MET A 56 -2.92 3.94 2.32
C MET A 56 -2.10 4.78 1.34
N ALA A 57 -1.23 5.67 1.83
CA ALA A 57 -0.45 6.55 0.96
C ALA A 57 0.45 5.77 0.00
N GLU A 58 1.15 4.75 0.50
CA GLU A 58 2.07 3.96 -0.31
C GLU A 58 1.35 3.05 -1.28
N GLU A 59 0.20 2.47 -0.91
CA GLU A 59 -0.61 1.68 -1.82
C GLU A 59 -1.22 2.54 -2.93
N VAL A 60 -1.69 3.75 -2.61
CA VAL A 60 -2.20 4.69 -3.63
C VAL A 60 -1.08 5.11 -4.59
N ARG A 61 0.12 5.41 -4.09
CA ARG A 61 1.29 5.75 -4.93
C ARG A 61 1.73 4.57 -5.80
N ALA A 62 1.80 3.37 -5.23
CA ALA A 62 2.19 2.17 -5.96
C ALA A 62 1.20 1.85 -7.08
N ASN A 63 -0.11 1.89 -6.80
CA ASN A 63 -1.12 1.71 -7.85
C ASN A 63 -1.05 2.81 -8.91
N SER A 64 -0.86 4.07 -8.52
CA SER A 64 -0.75 5.17 -9.49
C SER A 64 0.49 5.06 -10.39
N ARG A 65 1.60 4.51 -9.87
CA ARG A 65 2.89 4.39 -10.58
C ARG A 65 3.02 3.11 -11.39
N ASP A 66 2.79 1.98 -10.76
CA ASP A 66 3.13 0.66 -11.30
C ASP A 66 1.96 0.10 -12.13
N TYR A 67 0.73 0.51 -11.81
CA TYR A 67 -0.50 0.07 -12.47
C TYR A 67 -1.46 1.23 -12.68
N PRO A 68 -1.17 2.21 -13.56
CA PRO A 68 -1.75 3.56 -13.55
C PRO A 68 -3.27 3.54 -13.43
N ARG A 69 -3.76 3.49 -12.19
CA ARG A 69 -5.17 3.28 -11.84
C ARG A 69 -5.44 3.94 -10.49
N PRO A 70 -6.61 4.56 -10.33
CA PRO A 70 -7.04 5.06 -9.04
C PRO A 70 -7.58 3.89 -8.20
N VAL A 71 -7.50 4.01 -6.88
CA VAL A 71 -7.84 2.97 -5.89
C VAL A 71 -9.15 3.33 -5.21
N PRO A 72 -10.19 2.48 -5.21
CA PRO A 72 -11.43 2.77 -4.49
C PRO A 72 -11.16 2.79 -2.98
N VAL A 73 -11.74 3.75 -2.27
CA VAL A 73 -11.53 3.89 -0.80
C VAL A 73 -11.95 2.62 -0.07
N GLU A 74 -13.04 2.00 -0.49
CA GLU A 74 -13.60 0.76 0.07
C GLU A 74 -12.63 -0.43 -0.02
N LEU A 75 -11.63 -0.40 -0.92
CA LEU A 75 -10.61 -1.46 -1.00
C LEU A 75 -9.89 -1.64 0.32
N PHE A 76 -9.68 -0.56 1.08
CA PHE A 76 -8.93 -0.60 2.33
C PHE A 76 -9.68 -1.29 3.48
N GLU A 77 -10.99 -1.49 3.35
CA GLU A 77 -11.78 -2.26 4.32
C GLU A 77 -11.66 -3.77 4.07
N ALA A 78 -11.28 -4.18 2.86
CA ALA A 78 -11.13 -5.58 2.49
C ALA A 78 -9.76 -6.15 2.88
N SER A 79 -9.68 -7.49 2.93
CA SER A 79 -8.39 -8.20 3.04
C SER A 79 -7.49 -7.84 1.85
N PRO A 80 -6.18 -7.58 2.06
CA PRO A 80 -5.39 -7.78 3.29
C PRO A 80 -5.33 -6.59 4.27
N PHE A 81 -5.97 -5.47 3.92
CA PHE A 81 -5.84 -4.19 4.64
C PHE A 81 -6.67 -4.17 5.91
N GLU A 82 -7.94 -4.57 5.82
CA GLU A 82 -8.87 -4.71 6.96
C GLU A 82 -8.91 -3.47 7.87
N LEU A 83 -8.83 -2.28 7.27
CA LEU A 83 -8.93 -1.02 8.00
C LEU A 83 -10.38 -0.72 8.35
N THR A 84 -10.60 -0.17 9.53
CA THR A 84 -11.92 0.34 9.92
C THR A 84 -12.22 1.66 9.20
N PRO A 85 -13.51 1.99 8.96
CA PRO A 85 -13.90 3.29 8.39
C PRO A 85 -13.31 4.47 9.16
N GLU A 86 -13.22 4.38 10.49
CA GLU A 86 -12.64 5.41 11.35
C GLU A 86 -11.13 5.60 11.13
N GLU A 87 -10.39 4.51 10.89
CA GLU A 87 -8.96 4.56 10.56
C GLU A 87 -8.72 5.19 9.18
N ILE A 88 -9.53 4.82 8.20
CA ILE A 88 -9.51 5.39 6.84
C ILE A 88 -9.79 6.89 6.90
N GLU A 89 -10.86 7.31 7.56
CA GLU A 89 -11.23 8.72 7.68
C GLU A 89 -10.16 9.53 8.41
N ARG A 90 -9.58 8.98 9.49
CA ARG A 90 -8.47 9.62 10.21
C ARG A 90 -7.24 9.76 9.32
N ALA A 91 -6.87 8.72 8.57
CA ALA A 91 -5.74 8.75 7.65
C ALA A 91 -5.94 9.83 6.57
N LEU A 92 -7.11 9.88 5.94
CA LEU A 92 -7.44 10.89 4.92
C LEU A 92 -7.39 12.32 5.46
N ARG A 93 -7.90 12.57 6.67
CA ARG A 93 -7.79 13.89 7.32
C ARG A 93 -6.35 14.31 7.55
N VAL A 94 -5.49 13.38 7.99
CA VAL A 94 -4.07 13.66 8.16
C VAL A 94 -3.39 13.92 6.82
N MET A 95 -3.66 13.11 5.79
CA MET A 95 -3.10 13.33 4.44
C MET A 95 -3.47 14.70 3.87
N ALA A 96 -4.70 15.17 4.09
CA ALA A 96 -5.15 16.47 3.61
C ALA A 96 -4.40 17.67 4.24
N THR A 97 -3.77 17.48 5.41
CA THR A 97 -3.09 18.56 6.15
C THR A 97 -1.57 18.43 6.14
N ASP A 98 -1.04 17.22 5.95
CA ASP A 98 0.40 16.95 5.94
C ASP A 98 1.01 17.23 4.56
N PRO A 99 1.99 18.15 4.44
CA PRO A 99 2.67 18.44 3.19
C PRO A 99 3.28 17.23 2.47
N ARG A 100 3.63 16.17 3.20
CA ARG A 100 4.21 14.94 2.65
C ARG A 100 3.22 14.07 1.87
N HIS A 101 1.93 14.41 1.90
CA HIS A 101 0.86 13.65 1.25
C HIS A 101 0.01 14.52 0.29
N GLN A 102 0.48 15.72 -0.06
CA GLN A 102 -0.24 16.62 -0.99
C GLN A 102 -0.41 16.04 -2.40
N ASP A 103 0.39 15.04 -2.75
CA ASP A 103 0.23 14.29 -3.99
C ASP A 103 -1.01 13.39 -4.00
N ILE A 104 -1.47 12.95 -2.83
CA ILE A 104 -2.62 12.08 -2.69
C ILE A 104 -3.89 12.92 -2.78
N THR A 105 -4.72 12.59 -3.76
CA THR A 105 -5.98 13.27 -4.04
C THR A 105 -7.05 12.24 -4.39
N PHE A 106 -8.30 12.69 -4.53
CA PHE A 106 -9.41 11.84 -4.95
C PHE A 106 -10.09 12.33 -6.23
N THR A 107 -10.87 11.45 -6.83
CA THR A 107 -11.89 11.72 -7.83
C THR A 107 -13.15 10.96 -7.45
N THR A 108 -14.30 11.46 -7.91
CA THR A 108 -15.60 10.82 -7.67
C THR A 108 -16.19 10.41 -9.01
N THR A 109 -16.78 9.22 -9.06
CA THR A 109 -17.49 8.71 -10.25
C THR A 109 -18.90 9.28 -10.31
N SER A 110 -19.62 8.98 -11.40
CA SER A 110 -21.01 9.42 -11.58
C SER A 110 -21.99 8.87 -10.55
N THR A 111 -21.70 7.75 -9.89
CA THR A 111 -22.56 7.19 -8.82
C THR A 111 -22.22 7.72 -7.42
N GLY A 112 -21.10 8.44 -7.27
CA GLY A 112 -20.62 8.92 -5.98
C GLY A 112 -19.48 8.09 -5.36
N ALA A 113 -19.02 7.02 -6.01
CA ALA A 113 -17.89 6.23 -5.51
C ALA A 113 -16.59 7.06 -5.52
N VAL A 114 -15.83 6.98 -4.44
CA VAL A 114 -14.60 7.76 -4.23
C VAL A 114 -13.38 6.89 -4.53
N TYR A 115 -12.51 7.41 -5.40
CA TYR A 115 -11.24 6.78 -5.73
C TYR A 115 -10.07 7.71 -5.43
N LEU A 116 -9.01 7.16 -4.84
CA LEU A 116 -7.77 7.84 -4.48
C LEU A 116 -6.69 7.61 -5.54
N PHE A 117 -5.85 8.61 -5.80
CA PHE A 117 -4.68 8.49 -6.67
C PHE A 117 -3.59 9.49 -6.27
N SER A 118 -2.36 9.25 -6.73
CA SER A 118 -1.22 10.15 -6.54
C SER A 118 -0.96 10.97 -7.81
N THR A 119 -0.99 12.30 -7.72
CA THR A 119 -0.68 13.20 -8.84
C THR A 119 0.79 13.20 -9.24
N LEU A 120 1.67 12.57 -8.46
CA LEU A 120 3.06 12.35 -8.87
C LEU A 120 3.17 11.36 -10.03
N HIS A 121 2.17 10.51 -10.22
CA HIS A 121 2.23 9.39 -11.15
C HIS A 121 1.02 9.31 -12.08
N LEU A 122 -0.13 9.89 -11.71
CA LEU A 122 -1.36 9.81 -12.48
C LEU A 122 -2.02 11.19 -12.61
N GLU A 123 -2.25 11.63 -13.85
CA GLU A 123 -2.93 12.89 -14.14
C GLU A 123 -4.42 12.83 -13.75
N ARG A 124 -4.96 13.94 -13.26
CA ARG A 124 -6.35 14.02 -12.75
C ARG A 124 -7.40 13.60 -13.78
N GLY A 125 -7.30 14.09 -15.02
CA GLY A 125 -8.26 13.75 -16.08
C GLY A 125 -8.24 12.26 -16.41
N TYR A 126 -7.05 11.67 -16.45
CA TYR A 126 -6.90 10.25 -16.72
C TYR A 126 -7.36 9.38 -15.55
N ALA A 127 -7.06 9.78 -14.31
CA ALA A 127 -7.57 9.12 -13.11
C ALA A 127 -9.10 9.10 -13.08
N ALA A 128 -9.76 10.22 -13.38
CA ALA A 128 -11.22 10.31 -13.44
C ALA A 128 -11.82 9.35 -14.49
N PHE A 129 -11.24 9.32 -15.71
CA PHE A 129 -11.65 8.40 -16.76
C PHE A 129 -11.53 6.93 -16.32
N LEU A 130 -10.41 6.56 -15.69
CA LEU A 130 -10.16 5.20 -15.22
C LEU A 130 -11.07 4.79 -14.06
N ALA A 131 -11.36 5.71 -13.14
CA ALA A 131 -12.31 5.48 -12.05
C ALA A 131 -13.71 5.16 -12.62
N GLN A 132 -14.18 5.95 -13.59
CA GLN A 132 -15.47 5.70 -14.23
C GLN A 132 -15.50 4.35 -14.95
N ARG A 133 -14.42 4.00 -15.66
CA ARG A 133 -14.29 2.70 -16.32
C ARG A 133 -14.28 1.54 -15.34
N ALA A 134 -13.59 1.68 -14.20
CA ALA A 134 -13.52 0.64 -13.17
C ALA A 134 -14.90 0.37 -12.56
N GLU A 135 -15.65 1.42 -12.25
CA GLU A 135 -17.04 1.32 -11.75
C GLU A 135 -17.96 0.65 -12.77
N SER A 136 -17.90 1.04 -14.04
CA SER A 136 -18.74 0.43 -15.09
C SER A 136 -18.46 -1.06 -15.28
N LEU A 137 -17.20 -1.50 -15.11
CA LEU A 137 -16.85 -2.91 -15.15
C LEU A 137 -17.37 -3.67 -13.92
N ALA A 138 -17.32 -3.07 -12.73
CA ALA A 138 -17.84 -3.69 -11.51
C ALA A 138 -19.38 -3.85 -11.53
N ALA A 139 -20.09 -2.93 -12.20
CA ALA A 139 -21.55 -2.97 -12.32
C ALA A 139 -22.08 -3.98 -13.37
N ASN A 140 -21.20 -4.55 -14.20
CA ASN A 140 -21.56 -5.55 -15.22
C ASN A 140 -20.65 -6.80 -15.10
N PRO A 141 -20.91 -7.67 -14.11
CA PRO A 141 -20.08 -8.83 -13.79
C PRO A 141 -20.11 -9.95 -14.83
#